data_AF-A0A7C5SCT8-F1
#
_entry.id   AF-A0A7C5SCT8-F1
#
_cell.length_a   1.000
_cell.length_b   1.000
_cell.length_c   1.000
_cell.angle_alpha   90.00
_cell.angle_beta   90.00
_cell.angle_gamma   90.00
#
_symmetry.space_group_name_H-M   'P 1'
#
loop_
_entity.id
_entity.type
_entity.pdbx_description
1 polymer ?
#
loop_
_entity_poly.entity_id
_entity_poly.type
_entity_poly.pdbx_seq_one_letter_code
_entity_poly.pdbx_strand_id
1 'polypeptide(L)'
;MSENYNVLLLKRKGLLSIKELTDRIKQQPHDSSSWERLGQVFWEIGDRDMAEKIFSSYGDSLRHRVDIEIVPYSEDNDVLLNFAININEGSQTEIATLDINGWVLGKHEPVQAVEIVLGDQLITRTPVCVPSHYAETSYPDVNWASNCGFRAMVYLLGMPFDFILTVFALFRDDIRFPLAKLSVHRKAISSTFQPSLQPLMITSIGRTGTTRLMEFLNEHPSIVIHSNYPYEARVLGYCFHMLKNHFEVMNLSQQVNPHGYIKGQFGFHHPGTFKPIGYANIDYQFHYWFNEIYTGEIIRASQKSIEDFYRRIASLQEKKEAIFFAEKTFPAEIPPQVWELYPKAKEIFLVRDFRDVVCSVLSFNRKREFTDFGRQCVKSDEEYISKQLKKSALKLLQSWKERADRAYLLHYERFILDPERVLREILEYLGLDTSPSIIEAILKKALGYKDTFKVHSTSDSPLSSIGRWKEELSPELQSLCNYALGEILHEFGYAEDNNYQLLEEYGK
;
A
#
# COMPACT_ATOMS: atom_id res chain seq x y z
N MET A 1 21.36 27.05 -47.95
CA MET A 1 21.88 25.76 -47.42
C MET A 1 21.26 25.35 -46.07
N SER A 2 20.30 26.07 -45.50
CA SER A 2 19.67 25.74 -44.21
C SER A 2 18.34 24.97 -44.30
N GLU A 3 17.59 25.06 -45.41
CA GLU A 3 16.32 24.30 -45.57
C GLU A 3 16.51 22.80 -45.82
N ASN A 4 17.64 22.39 -46.39
CA ASN A 4 17.89 20.98 -46.70
C ASN A 4 18.43 20.16 -45.50
N TYR A 5 18.92 20.79 -44.44
CA TYR A 5 19.50 20.06 -43.29
C TYR A 5 18.41 19.51 -42.36
N ASN A 6 17.35 20.28 -42.13
CA ASN A 6 16.22 19.86 -41.29
C ASN A 6 15.41 18.72 -41.94
N VAL A 7 15.21 18.75 -43.26
CA VAL A 7 14.49 17.69 -43.99
C VAL A 7 15.29 16.37 -44.04
N LEU A 8 16.63 16.43 -44.04
CA LEU A 8 17.51 15.25 -44.03
C LEU A 8 17.67 14.62 -42.64
N LEU A 9 17.65 15.43 -41.56
CA LEU A 9 17.64 14.92 -40.18
C LEU A 9 16.34 14.16 -39.88
N LEU A 10 15.23 14.70 -40.37
CA LEU A 10 13.89 14.14 -40.21
C LEU A 10 13.66 12.84 -41.00
N LYS A 11 14.31 12.66 -42.15
CA LYS A 11 14.29 11.38 -42.90
C LYS A 11 15.12 10.28 -42.25
N ARG A 12 16.14 10.61 -41.44
CA ARG A 12 16.97 9.63 -40.70
C ARG A 12 16.37 9.18 -39.36
N LYS A 13 15.42 9.93 -38.80
CA LYS A 13 14.80 9.65 -37.48
C LYS A 13 13.32 9.21 -37.51
N GLY A 14 12.74 8.96 -38.69
CA GLY A 14 11.41 8.31 -38.79
C GLY A 14 10.23 9.28 -38.88
N LEU A 15 10.17 10.07 -39.95
CA LEU A 15 9.02 10.91 -40.34
C LEU A 15 7.76 10.15 -40.81
N LEU A 16 7.69 8.84 -40.64
CA LEU A 16 6.47 8.07 -40.91
C LEU A 16 5.33 8.38 -39.89
N SER A 17 5.62 9.07 -38.78
CA SER A 17 4.85 8.93 -37.55
C SER A 17 3.77 9.98 -37.25
N ILE A 18 3.85 11.26 -37.67
CA ILE A 18 2.88 12.27 -37.16
C ILE A 18 1.44 11.94 -37.56
N LYS A 19 1.21 11.63 -38.83
CA LYS A 19 -0.13 11.30 -39.35
C LYS A 19 -0.65 9.99 -38.76
N GLU A 20 0.20 8.96 -38.69
CA GLU A 20 -0.15 7.66 -38.10
C GLU A 20 -0.46 7.76 -36.60
N LEU A 21 0.34 8.53 -35.85
CA LEU A 21 0.12 8.82 -34.44
C LEU A 21 -1.19 9.60 -34.26
N THR A 22 -1.45 10.61 -35.09
CA THR A 22 -2.69 11.40 -35.03
C THR A 22 -3.92 10.53 -35.36
N ASP A 23 -3.84 9.65 -36.36
CA ASP A 23 -4.93 8.75 -36.73
C ASP A 23 -5.16 7.68 -35.67
N ARG A 24 -4.08 7.17 -35.04
CA ARG A 24 -4.16 6.23 -33.92
C ARG A 24 -4.73 6.87 -32.67
N ILE A 25 -4.35 8.11 -32.35
CA ILE A 25 -4.94 8.93 -31.28
C ILE A 25 -6.43 9.15 -31.53
N LYS A 26 -6.85 9.44 -32.77
CA LYS A 26 -8.28 9.58 -33.09
C LYS A 26 -9.07 8.28 -32.88
N GLN A 27 -8.46 7.14 -33.18
CA GLN A 27 -9.08 5.82 -33.00
C GLN A 27 -9.04 5.34 -31.55
N GLN A 28 -7.98 5.69 -30.82
CA GLN A 28 -7.70 5.29 -29.44
C GLN A 28 -7.23 6.53 -28.65
N PRO A 29 -8.16 7.42 -28.23
CA PRO A 29 -7.81 8.65 -27.53
C PRO A 29 -7.01 8.45 -26.24
N HIS A 30 -7.03 7.23 -25.68
CA HIS A 30 -6.32 6.84 -24.46
C HIS A 30 -4.92 6.21 -24.71
N ASP A 31 -4.44 6.13 -25.96
CA ASP A 31 -3.10 5.59 -26.28
C ASP A 31 -2.00 6.59 -25.91
N SER A 32 -1.57 6.53 -24.65
CA SER A 32 -0.56 7.41 -24.06
C SER A 32 0.77 7.42 -24.81
N SER A 33 1.20 6.26 -25.31
CA SER A 33 2.45 6.14 -26.07
C SER A 33 2.38 6.92 -27.39
N SER A 34 1.20 6.95 -28.02
CA SER A 34 1.00 7.71 -29.25
C SER A 34 0.97 9.23 -29.00
N TRP A 35 0.34 9.67 -27.92
CA TRP A 35 0.34 11.08 -27.51
C TRP A 35 1.74 11.59 -27.12
N GLU A 36 2.50 10.81 -26.34
CA GLU A 36 3.85 11.15 -25.91
C GLU A 36 4.80 11.28 -27.11
N ARG A 37 4.77 10.30 -28.03
CA ARG A 37 5.58 10.34 -29.25
C ARG A 37 5.21 11.53 -30.13
N LEU A 38 3.93 11.89 -30.20
CA LEU A 38 3.50 13.05 -30.96
C LEU A 38 4.06 14.34 -30.34
N GLY A 39 3.97 14.51 -29.02
CA GLY A 39 4.54 15.66 -28.30
C GLY A 39 6.06 15.75 -28.45
N GLN A 40 6.78 14.63 -28.33
CA GLN A 40 8.23 14.57 -28.54
C GLN A 40 8.63 14.96 -29.96
N VAL A 41 7.85 14.54 -30.98
CA VAL A 41 8.12 14.93 -32.37
C VAL A 41 7.98 16.43 -32.56
N PHE A 42 6.92 17.07 -32.02
CA PHE A 42 6.76 18.53 -32.10
C PHE A 42 7.85 19.29 -31.32
N TRP A 43 8.32 18.70 -30.22
CA TRP A 43 9.44 19.24 -29.45
C TRP A 43 10.77 19.19 -30.22
N GLU A 44 11.10 18.04 -30.83
CA GLU A 44 12.34 17.86 -31.60
C GLU A 44 12.42 18.75 -32.84
N ILE A 45 11.27 19.10 -33.44
CA ILE A 45 11.21 20.02 -34.58
C ILE A 45 11.16 21.50 -34.18
N GLY A 46 11.19 21.79 -32.87
CA GLY A 46 11.25 23.15 -32.34
C GLY A 46 9.91 23.87 -32.20
N ASP A 47 8.78 23.18 -32.45
CA ASP A 47 7.43 23.72 -32.28
C ASP A 47 6.96 23.47 -30.83
N ARG A 48 7.51 24.27 -29.92
CA ARG A 48 7.34 24.12 -28.47
C ARG A 48 5.90 24.35 -28.02
N ASP A 49 5.21 25.33 -28.60
CA ASP A 49 3.81 25.64 -28.26
C ASP A 49 2.88 24.47 -28.61
N MET A 50 3.11 23.84 -29.76
CA MET A 50 2.32 22.67 -30.17
C MET A 50 2.66 21.45 -29.33
N ALA A 51 3.93 21.23 -28.98
CA ALA A 51 4.34 20.17 -28.07
C ALA A 51 3.68 20.33 -26.69
N GLU A 52 3.74 21.53 -26.11
CA GLU A 52 3.10 21.86 -24.82
C GLU A 52 1.59 21.66 -24.88
N LYS A 53 0.94 22.09 -25.96
CA LYS A 53 -0.49 21.87 -26.18
C LYS A 53 -0.84 20.38 -26.28
N ILE A 54 -0.01 19.58 -26.95
CA ILE A 54 -0.21 18.13 -27.08
C ILE A 54 -0.02 17.43 -25.73
N PHE A 55 1.03 17.76 -24.98
CA PHE A 55 1.24 17.24 -23.63
C PHE A 55 0.08 17.63 -22.70
N SER A 56 -0.44 18.85 -22.82
CA SER A 56 -1.58 19.33 -22.03
C SER A 56 -2.91 18.67 -22.43
N SER A 57 -3.09 18.35 -23.73
CA SER A 57 -4.30 17.71 -24.27
C SER A 57 -4.37 16.21 -23.97
N TYR A 58 -3.22 15.56 -23.86
CA TYR A 58 -3.09 14.19 -23.33
C TYR A 58 -3.55 14.12 -21.87
N GLY A 59 -3.13 15.12 -21.10
CA GLY A 59 -3.45 15.28 -19.70
C GLY A 59 -4.95 15.35 -19.35
N ASP A 60 -5.77 15.89 -20.27
CA ASP A 60 -7.23 16.02 -20.08
C ASP A 60 -7.96 14.70 -19.79
N SER A 61 -7.41 13.55 -20.21
CA SER A 61 -8.01 12.23 -20.01
C SER A 61 -7.61 11.50 -18.72
N LEU A 62 -6.67 12.07 -17.95
CA LEU A 62 -6.10 11.48 -16.72
C LEU A 62 -6.15 12.43 -15.51
N ARG A 63 -6.86 13.56 -15.59
CA ARG A 63 -6.89 14.59 -14.53
C ARG A 63 -7.47 14.08 -13.21
N HIS A 64 -6.59 13.70 -12.30
CA HIS A 64 -6.90 13.58 -10.88
C HIS A 64 -7.11 15.00 -10.31
N ARG A 65 -8.31 15.25 -9.79
CA ARG A 65 -8.60 16.52 -9.12
C ARG A 65 -8.30 16.34 -7.64
N VAL A 66 -7.38 17.14 -7.13
CA VAL A 66 -7.12 17.27 -5.69
C VAL A 66 -7.58 18.67 -5.28
N ASP A 67 -8.71 18.76 -4.60
CA ASP A 67 -9.16 20.03 -4.02
C ASP A 67 -8.55 20.16 -2.62
N ILE A 68 -7.90 21.30 -2.36
CA ILE A 68 -7.18 21.55 -1.11
C ILE A 68 -7.63 22.87 -0.51
N GLU A 69 -8.09 22.82 0.73
CA GLU A 69 -8.33 24.00 1.56
C GLU A 69 -7.27 24.06 2.64
N ILE A 70 -6.54 25.19 2.70
CA ILE A 70 -5.53 25.45 3.71
C ILE A 70 -6.16 26.30 4.81
N VAL A 71 -6.20 25.77 6.03
CA VAL A 71 -6.59 26.52 7.22
C VAL A 71 -5.34 26.74 8.07
N PRO A 72 -4.76 27.95 8.09
CA PRO A 72 -3.65 28.28 8.96
C PRO A 72 -4.04 28.12 10.42
N TYR A 73 -3.13 27.62 11.24
CA TYR A 73 -3.33 27.60 12.68
C TYR A 73 -3.15 29.02 13.22
N SER A 74 -4.18 29.60 13.85
CA SER A 74 -4.13 30.93 14.44
C SER A 74 -4.14 30.84 15.96
N GLU A 75 -2.94 30.87 16.54
CA GLU A 75 -2.74 31.08 17.97
C GLU A 75 -1.62 32.12 18.15
N ASP A 76 -1.83 33.07 19.08
CA ASP A 76 -0.75 33.91 19.59
C ASP A 76 0.33 32.98 20.14
N ASN A 77 1.46 32.91 19.45
CA ASN A 77 2.52 31.98 19.81
C ASN A 77 3.88 32.69 19.81
N ASP A 78 4.66 32.41 20.85
CA ASP A 78 6.00 32.96 21.05
C ASP A 78 7.09 32.13 20.35
N VAL A 79 6.69 31.09 19.61
CA VAL A 79 7.59 30.06 19.07
C VAL A 79 7.89 30.31 17.59
N LEU A 80 6.89 30.68 16.79
CA LEU A 80 7.05 30.98 15.37
C LEU A 80 7.19 32.47 15.14
N LEU A 81 8.07 32.82 14.20
CA LEU A 81 8.16 34.18 13.68
C LEU A 81 7.15 34.37 12.54
N ASN A 82 7.22 33.51 11.52
CA ASN A 82 6.29 33.48 10.40
C ASN A 82 6.48 32.20 9.56
N PHE A 83 5.54 31.90 8.67
CA PHE A 83 5.65 30.81 7.71
C PHE A 83 4.78 31.07 6.48
N ALA A 84 5.08 30.38 5.39
CA ALA A 84 4.18 30.23 4.25
C ALA A 84 4.15 28.78 3.81
N ILE A 85 2.95 28.27 3.53
CA ILE A 85 2.76 26.98 2.88
C ILE A 85 2.25 27.26 1.48
N ASN A 86 3.03 26.85 0.50
CA ASN A 86 2.68 26.91 -0.89
C ASN A 86 2.20 25.52 -1.29
N ILE A 87 0.91 25.46 -1.59
CA ILE A 87 0.30 24.38 -2.34
C ILE A 87 -0.22 25.07 -3.59
N ASN A 88 0.00 24.49 -4.75
CA ASN A 88 -0.54 25.07 -5.98
C ASN A 88 -2.09 25.01 -5.89
N GLU A 89 -2.71 26.09 -5.40
CA GLU A 89 -4.17 26.20 -5.33
C GLU A 89 -4.76 26.06 -6.73
N GLY A 90 -5.66 25.10 -6.91
CA GLY A 90 -6.34 24.89 -8.19
C GLY A 90 -5.48 24.30 -9.30
N SER A 91 -4.26 23.82 -9.04
CA SER A 91 -3.55 23.03 -10.04
C SER A 91 -4.23 21.68 -10.20
N GLN A 92 -4.83 21.47 -11.36
CA GLN A 92 -5.25 20.15 -11.84
C GLN A 92 -3.97 19.33 -12.08
N THR A 93 -3.43 18.72 -11.03
CA THR A 93 -2.24 17.88 -11.10
C THR A 93 -2.68 16.45 -11.31
N GLU A 94 -2.24 15.78 -12.38
CA GLU A 94 -2.59 14.38 -12.71
C GLU A 94 -1.87 13.38 -11.77
N ILE A 95 -1.35 13.88 -10.64
CA ILE A 95 -0.29 13.25 -9.87
C ILE A 95 -0.85 12.36 -8.78
N ALA A 96 -0.27 11.17 -8.64
CA ALA A 96 -0.43 10.33 -7.45
C ALA A 96 0.24 10.89 -6.19
N THR A 97 0.73 12.13 -6.21
CA THR A 97 1.48 12.79 -5.14
C THR A 97 1.02 14.23 -4.96
N LEU A 98 1.03 14.69 -3.71
CA LEU A 98 0.72 16.05 -3.32
C LEU A 98 2.02 16.74 -2.89
N ASP A 99 2.45 17.76 -3.63
CA ASP A 99 3.63 18.57 -3.35
C ASP A 99 3.31 19.72 -2.40
N ILE A 100 3.81 19.64 -1.17
CA ILE A 100 3.65 20.63 -0.12
C ILE A 100 5.01 21.25 0.13
N ASN A 101 5.17 22.50 -0.28
CA ASN A 101 6.40 23.26 -0.11
C ASN A 101 6.14 24.60 0.59
N GLY A 102 7.21 25.28 0.98
CA GLY A 102 7.07 26.54 1.70
C GLY A 102 8.32 26.91 2.46
N TRP A 103 8.15 27.81 3.42
CA TRP A 103 9.20 28.19 4.36
C TRP A 103 8.61 28.42 5.75
N VAL A 104 9.42 28.22 6.78
CA VAL A 104 9.00 28.35 8.18
C VAL A 104 10.15 28.89 9.02
N LEU A 105 9.87 29.91 9.82
CA LEU A 105 10.83 30.57 10.71
C LEU A 105 10.38 30.44 12.17
N GLY A 106 11.26 29.89 13.00
CA GLY A 106 11.13 30.00 14.44
C GLY A 106 11.63 31.37 14.93
N LYS A 107 11.03 31.87 16.01
CA LYS A 107 11.32 33.18 16.60
C LYS A 107 12.66 33.21 17.34
N HIS A 108 12.98 32.12 18.04
CA HIS A 108 14.16 32.04 18.90
C HIS A 108 15.22 31.03 18.41
N GLU A 109 14.81 30.06 17.60
CA GLU A 109 15.69 29.02 17.06
C GLU A 109 15.18 28.51 15.69
N PRO A 110 16.03 27.87 14.88
CA PRO A 110 15.60 27.32 13.60
C PRO A 110 14.71 26.09 13.77
N VAL A 111 13.64 26.04 12.96
CA VAL A 111 12.87 24.82 12.74
C VAL A 111 13.77 23.78 12.08
N GLN A 112 13.78 22.56 12.62
CA GLN A 112 14.63 21.47 12.14
C GLN A 112 13.97 20.70 10.99
N ALA A 113 12.66 20.48 11.08
CA ALA A 113 11.90 19.70 10.11
C ALA A 113 10.44 20.14 10.04
N VAL A 114 9.78 19.76 8.95
CA VAL A 114 8.32 19.77 8.83
C VAL A 114 7.83 18.34 8.79
N GLU A 115 6.81 18.03 9.59
CA GLU A 115 6.09 16.76 9.57
C GLU A 115 4.70 16.93 8.99
N ILE A 116 4.28 15.97 8.16
CA ILE A 116 2.93 15.87 7.63
C ILE A 116 2.29 14.62 8.23
N VAL A 117 1.13 14.81 8.85
CA VAL A 117 0.45 13.77 9.64
C VAL A 117 -0.99 13.60 9.17
N LEU A 118 -1.44 12.36 9.02
CA LEU A 118 -2.83 11.98 8.80
C LEU A 118 -3.37 11.33 10.08
N GLY A 119 -4.27 12.01 10.81
CA GLY A 119 -4.70 11.56 12.14
C GLY A 119 -3.49 11.49 13.09
N ASP A 120 -3.10 10.28 13.50
CA ASP A 120 -1.91 10.03 14.32
C ASP A 120 -0.72 9.45 13.51
N GLN A 121 -0.92 9.21 12.21
CA GLN A 121 0.09 8.60 11.35
C GLN A 121 1.01 9.65 10.74
N LEU A 122 2.30 9.59 11.06
CA LEU A 122 3.32 10.33 10.34
C LEU A 122 3.39 9.83 8.90
N ILE A 123 3.07 10.70 7.95
CA ILE A 123 3.12 10.42 6.51
C ILE A 123 4.53 10.69 5.96
N THR A 124 5.10 11.85 6.29
CA THR A 124 6.46 12.19 5.89
C THR A 124 7.06 13.25 6.81
N ARG A 125 8.39 13.25 6.91
CA ARG A 125 9.21 14.24 7.61
C ARG A 125 10.27 14.75 6.66
N THR A 126 10.32 16.06 6.46
CA THR A 126 11.31 16.70 5.58
C THR A 126 12.14 17.72 6.37
N PRO A 127 13.47 17.79 6.16
CA PRO A 127 14.28 18.82 6.81
C PRO A 127 13.94 20.22 6.29
N VAL A 128 14.06 21.22 7.16
CA VAL A 128 14.00 22.62 6.78
C VAL A 128 15.43 23.06 6.42
N CYS A 129 15.74 22.99 5.13
CA CYS A 129 17.08 23.30 4.62
C CYS A 129 17.08 23.80 3.16
N VAL A 130 15.91 24.08 2.59
CA VAL A 130 15.79 24.59 1.21
C VAL A 130 16.03 26.10 1.23
N PRO A 131 16.81 26.65 0.28
CA PRO A 131 16.98 28.10 0.20
C PRO A 131 15.65 28.82 -0.03
N SER A 132 15.43 29.95 0.67
CA SER A 132 14.26 30.81 0.49
C SER A 132 14.68 32.27 0.33
N HIS A 133 14.74 32.73 -0.92
CA HIS A 133 15.16 34.11 -1.23
C HIS A 133 14.19 35.15 -0.65
N TYR A 134 12.89 34.83 -0.63
CA TYR A 134 11.87 35.69 -0.04
C TYR A 134 12.09 35.88 1.47
N ALA A 135 12.33 34.79 2.20
CA ALA A 135 12.53 34.84 3.64
C ALA A 135 13.87 35.52 3.99
N GLU A 136 14.94 35.23 3.25
CA GLU A 136 16.23 35.91 3.38
C GLU A 136 16.12 37.43 3.24
N THR A 137 15.33 37.89 2.25
CA THR A 137 15.13 39.32 1.99
C THR A 137 14.20 39.97 3.01
N SER A 138 13.16 39.25 3.47
CA SER A 138 12.13 39.80 4.37
C SER A 138 12.54 39.77 5.85
N TYR A 139 13.48 38.90 6.23
CA TYR A 139 13.96 38.70 7.60
C TYR A 139 15.50 38.71 7.67
N PRO A 140 16.16 39.83 7.32
CA PRO A 140 17.62 39.90 7.20
C PRO A 140 18.35 39.71 8.55
N ASP A 141 17.69 40.02 9.66
CA ASP A 141 18.25 39.89 11.02
C ASP A 141 18.21 38.45 11.56
N VAL A 142 17.60 37.51 10.83
CA VAL A 142 17.46 36.11 11.25
C VAL A 142 18.51 35.25 10.53
N ASN A 143 19.51 34.80 11.28
CA ASN A 143 20.68 34.07 10.74
C ASN A 143 20.33 32.79 9.96
N TRP A 144 19.17 32.18 10.21
CA TRP A 144 18.70 30.98 9.52
C TRP A 144 17.67 31.25 8.41
N ALA A 145 17.36 32.51 8.09
CA ALA A 145 16.37 32.86 7.07
C ALA A 145 16.75 32.39 5.66
N SER A 146 18.04 32.30 5.34
CA SER A 146 18.52 31.85 4.03
C SER A 146 18.22 30.39 3.71
N ASN A 147 18.03 29.52 4.71
CA ASN A 147 17.80 28.09 4.54
C ASN A 147 16.59 27.61 5.37
N CYS A 148 15.49 28.38 5.34
CA CYS A 148 14.27 28.09 6.09
C CYS A 148 13.15 27.45 5.25
N GLY A 149 13.44 27.06 4.01
CA GLY A 149 12.50 26.42 3.11
C GLY A 149 12.37 24.92 3.37
N PHE A 150 11.24 24.35 2.97
CA PHE A 150 10.97 22.91 3.00
C PHE A 150 10.18 22.48 1.76
N ARG A 151 10.24 21.18 1.46
CA ARG A 151 9.42 20.53 0.43
C ARG A 151 9.16 19.09 0.83
N ALA A 152 7.92 18.66 0.72
CA ALA A 152 7.47 17.32 1.04
C ALA A 152 6.44 16.87 -0.01
N MET A 153 6.64 15.70 -0.59
CA MET A 153 5.64 15.05 -1.44
C MET A 153 4.93 13.95 -0.66
N VAL A 154 3.61 14.00 -0.70
CA VAL A 154 2.73 13.03 -0.05
C VAL A 154 2.13 12.11 -1.11
N TYR A 155 2.42 10.82 -1.04
CA TYR A 155 1.85 9.85 -1.97
C TYR A 155 0.39 9.54 -1.62
N LEU A 156 -0.51 9.65 -2.61
CA LEU A 156 -1.97 9.62 -2.44
C LEU A 156 -2.61 8.24 -2.67
N LEU A 157 -1.94 7.28 -3.31
CA LEU A 157 -2.53 5.96 -3.58
C LEU A 157 -2.83 5.22 -2.29
N GLY A 158 -4.04 4.70 -2.18
CA GLY A 158 -4.54 3.98 -1.01
C GLY A 158 -4.87 4.87 0.18
N MET A 159 -4.68 6.20 0.10
CA MET A 159 -5.18 7.13 1.12
C MET A 159 -6.72 7.23 1.03
N PRO A 160 -7.44 7.68 2.06
CA PRO A 160 -8.86 8.01 1.93
C PRO A 160 -9.13 9.00 0.78
N PHE A 161 -10.37 9.06 0.27
CA PHE A 161 -10.74 10.05 -0.76
C PHE A 161 -10.91 11.45 -0.18
N ASP A 162 -11.36 11.51 1.08
CA ASP A 162 -11.54 12.74 1.85
C ASP A 162 -10.74 12.59 3.16
N PHE A 163 -9.79 13.47 3.39
CA PHE A 163 -8.98 13.43 4.61
C PHE A 163 -8.35 14.79 4.94
N ILE A 164 -7.84 14.91 6.17
CA ILE A 164 -7.14 16.11 6.62
C ILE A 164 -5.69 15.74 6.93
N LEU A 165 -4.76 16.46 6.30
CA LEU A 165 -3.35 16.46 6.68
C LEU A 165 -3.08 17.60 7.65
N THR A 166 -2.39 17.32 8.75
CA THR A 166 -1.88 18.36 9.64
C THR A 166 -0.38 18.53 9.40
N VAL A 167 0.03 19.77 9.16
CA VAL A 167 1.42 20.16 8.94
C VAL A 167 1.99 20.70 10.26
N PHE A 168 3.10 20.15 10.71
CA PHE A 168 3.78 20.54 11.94
C PHE A 168 5.21 21.04 11.66
N ALA A 169 5.62 22.10 12.36
CA ALA A 169 7.02 22.47 12.53
C ALA A 169 7.63 21.71 13.71
N LEU A 170 8.87 21.20 13.55
CA LEU A 170 9.60 20.50 14.59
C LEU A 170 10.86 21.26 15.01
N PHE A 171 11.05 21.40 16.32
CA PHE A 171 12.20 22.04 16.95
C PHE A 171 13.19 21.02 17.56
N ARG A 172 14.28 21.50 18.19
CA ARG A 172 15.41 20.66 18.64
C ARG A 172 15.10 19.60 19.70
N ASP A 173 13.95 19.70 20.37
CA ASP A 173 13.48 18.74 21.39
C ASP A 173 12.26 17.91 20.91
N ASP A 174 12.09 17.75 19.60
CA ASP A 174 10.92 17.13 18.96
C ASP A 174 9.57 17.77 19.37
N ILE A 175 9.63 19.01 19.85
CA ILE A 175 8.45 19.84 20.11
C ILE A 175 7.80 20.12 18.75
N ARG A 176 6.54 19.66 18.63
CA ARG A 176 5.70 19.86 17.44
C ARG A 176 4.85 21.11 17.61
N PHE A 177 4.86 21.97 16.61
CA PHE A 177 3.98 23.12 16.53
C PHE A 177 3.11 23.06 15.26
N PRO A 178 1.76 23.09 15.36
CA PRO A 178 0.89 23.00 14.19
C PRO A 178 0.98 24.27 13.33
N LEU A 179 1.21 24.10 12.03
CA LEU A 179 1.27 25.19 11.04
C LEU A 179 -0.07 25.36 10.33
N ALA A 180 -0.61 24.27 9.78
CA ALA A 180 -1.86 24.30 9.05
C ALA A 180 -2.56 22.94 9.01
N LYS A 181 -3.85 22.98 8.70
CA LYS A 181 -4.62 21.81 8.26
C LYS A 181 -4.90 21.94 6.77
N LEU A 182 -4.69 20.84 6.04
CA LEU A 182 -4.97 20.71 4.62
C LEU A 182 -6.13 19.74 4.46
N SER A 183 -7.31 20.24 4.13
CA SER A 183 -8.44 19.38 3.75
C SER A 183 -8.21 18.92 2.32
N VAL A 184 -8.07 17.62 2.10
CA VAL A 184 -7.75 17.03 0.80
C VAL A 184 -8.94 16.21 0.32
N HIS A 185 -9.49 16.57 -0.84
CA HIS A 185 -10.45 15.77 -1.58
C HIS A 185 -9.79 15.26 -2.87
N ARG A 186 -9.72 13.95 -3.06
CA ARG A 186 -9.07 13.31 -4.21
C ARG A 186 -9.98 12.31 -4.91
N LYS A 187 -9.67 12.02 -6.18
CA LYS A 187 -10.24 10.89 -6.92
C LYS A 187 -9.32 9.67 -6.90
N ALA A 188 -9.88 8.50 -7.20
CA ALA A 188 -9.12 7.27 -7.41
C ALA A 188 -8.11 7.44 -8.55
N ILE A 189 -6.89 6.95 -8.32
CA ILE A 189 -5.80 6.88 -9.29
C ILE A 189 -6.10 5.77 -10.28
N SER A 190 -6.07 6.10 -11.57
CA SER A 190 -6.34 5.14 -12.64
C SER A 190 -5.06 4.67 -13.31
N SER A 191 -5.03 3.41 -13.72
CA SER A 191 -3.96 2.84 -14.55
C SER A 191 -4.49 2.57 -15.95
N THR A 192 -3.62 2.73 -16.96
CA THR A 192 -3.91 2.33 -18.34
C THR A 192 -3.82 0.82 -18.54
N PHE A 193 -3.25 0.08 -17.58
CA PHE A 193 -3.27 -1.38 -17.60
C PHE A 193 -4.69 -1.91 -17.32
N GLN A 194 -5.13 -2.88 -18.11
CA GLN A 194 -6.42 -3.56 -17.92
C GLN A 194 -6.16 -4.99 -17.42
N PRO A 195 -6.24 -5.23 -16.09
CA PRO A 195 -5.94 -6.55 -15.56
C PRO A 195 -6.99 -7.58 -15.97
N SER A 196 -6.51 -8.68 -16.52
CA SER A 196 -7.31 -9.85 -16.82
C SER A 196 -7.38 -10.82 -15.62
N LEU A 197 -6.45 -10.72 -14.68
CA LEU A 197 -6.51 -11.36 -13.36
C LEU A 197 -6.75 -10.33 -12.26
N GLN A 198 -7.60 -10.67 -11.30
CA GLN A 198 -7.91 -9.85 -10.13
C GLN A 198 -7.28 -10.44 -8.87
N PRO A 199 -6.81 -9.61 -7.92
CA PRO A 199 -6.28 -10.10 -6.66
C PRO A 199 -7.41 -10.57 -5.73
N LEU A 200 -7.21 -11.74 -5.13
CA LEU A 200 -7.91 -12.24 -3.96
C LEU A 200 -6.98 -12.12 -2.75
N MET A 201 -7.21 -11.09 -1.95
CA MET A 201 -6.40 -10.80 -0.76
C MET A 201 -6.92 -11.59 0.44
N ILE A 202 -6.03 -12.34 1.10
CA ILE A 202 -6.32 -13.00 2.38
C ILE A 202 -5.70 -12.18 3.49
N THR A 203 -6.47 -11.25 4.06
CA THR A 203 -6.02 -10.33 5.10
C THR A 203 -6.14 -10.98 6.47
N SER A 204 -5.01 -11.15 7.14
CA SER A 204 -4.97 -11.83 8.44
C SER A 204 -3.67 -11.55 9.20
N ILE A 205 -3.60 -12.02 10.43
CA ILE A 205 -2.35 -12.09 11.21
C ILE A 205 -1.78 -13.51 11.17
N GLY A 206 -0.57 -13.69 11.68
CA GLY A 206 0.06 -15.01 11.74
C GLY A 206 -0.79 -16.01 12.55
N ARG A 207 -0.73 -17.29 12.15
CA ARG A 207 -1.32 -18.45 12.87
C ARG A 207 -2.85 -18.55 12.94
N THR A 208 -3.55 -17.81 12.08
CA THR A 208 -5.03 -17.85 11.93
C THR A 208 -5.54 -18.93 10.98
N GLY A 209 -4.66 -19.73 10.37
CA GLY A 209 -5.06 -20.80 9.44
C GLY A 209 -5.05 -20.41 7.96
N THR A 210 -4.42 -19.29 7.58
CA THR A 210 -4.32 -18.83 6.18
C THR A 210 -3.80 -19.90 5.22
N THR A 211 -2.80 -20.69 5.63
CA THR A 211 -2.28 -21.79 4.80
C THR A 211 -3.39 -22.79 4.43
N ARG A 212 -4.27 -23.15 5.38
CA ARG A 212 -5.34 -24.11 5.13
C ARG A 212 -6.37 -23.57 4.16
N LEU A 213 -6.71 -22.28 4.29
CA LEU A 213 -7.59 -21.62 3.33
C LEU A 213 -6.95 -21.58 1.93
N MET A 214 -5.66 -21.24 1.83
CA MET A 214 -4.93 -21.21 0.56
C MET A 214 -4.87 -22.58 -0.12
N GLU A 215 -4.75 -23.67 0.65
CA GLU A 215 -4.85 -25.05 0.11
C GLU A 215 -6.19 -25.29 -0.59
N PHE A 216 -7.31 -24.91 0.04
CA PHE A 216 -8.64 -25.09 -0.55
C PHE A 216 -8.85 -24.22 -1.78
N LEU A 217 -8.49 -22.94 -1.70
CA LEU A 217 -8.62 -22.00 -2.81
C LEU A 217 -7.76 -22.41 -4.02
N ASN A 218 -6.59 -23.02 -3.78
CA ASN A 218 -5.72 -23.49 -4.84
C ASN A 218 -6.35 -24.62 -5.67
N GLU A 219 -7.37 -25.33 -5.17
CA GLU A 219 -8.01 -26.41 -5.93
C GLU A 219 -9.08 -25.91 -6.90
N HIS A 220 -9.52 -24.65 -6.79
CA HIS A 220 -10.52 -24.08 -7.69
C HIS A 220 -9.87 -23.68 -9.04
N PRO A 221 -10.48 -24.05 -10.19
CA PRO A 221 -9.90 -23.80 -11.52
C PRO A 221 -9.75 -22.30 -11.84
N SER A 222 -10.64 -21.46 -11.31
CA SER A 222 -10.63 -20.01 -11.53
C SER A 222 -9.70 -19.21 -10.61
N ILE A 223 -8.98 -19.86 -9.69
CA ILE A 223 -8.09 -19.21 -8.72
C ILE A 223 -6.67 -19.75 -8.86
N VAL A 224 -5.70 -18.89 -9.18
CA VAL A 224 -4.28 -19.26 -9.23
C VAL A 224 -3.56 -18.86 -7.95
N ILE A 225 -2.77 -19.78 -7.38
CA ILE A 225 -1.92 -19.55 -6.23
C ILE A 225 -0.56 -20.16 -6.53
N HIS A 226 0.53 -19.49 -6.20
CA HIS A 226 1.86 -20.11 -6.30
C HIS A 226 1.95 -21.30 -5.34
N SER A 227 2.04 -22.51 -5.89
CA SER A 227 1.83 -23.77 -5.16
C SER A 227 2.94 -24.16 -4.19
N ASN A 228 4.07 -23.42 -4.16
CA ASN A 228 5.09 -23.69 -3.15
C ASN A 228 4.60 -23.20 -1.80
N TYR A 229 4.50 -24.15 -0.86
CA TYR A 229 4.37 -23.84 0.55
C TYR A 229 5.42 -22.79 0.97
N PRO A 230 5.08 -21.78 1.79
CA PRO A 230 3.80 -21.55 2.50
C PRO A 230 2.71 -20.82 1.70
N TYR A 231 2.75 -20.81 0.37
CA TYR A 231 1.89 -19.99 -0.50
C TYR A 231 2.13 -18.49 -0.33
N GLU A 232 3.41 -18.10 -0.30
CA GLU A 232 3.87 -16.73 -0.02
C GLU A 232 4.82 -16.22 -1.08
N ALA A 233 4.42 -16.30 -2.36
CA ALA A 233 5.17 -15.65 -3.44
C ALA A 233 5.21 -14.13 -3.26
N ARG A 234 4.14 -13.54 -2.69
CA ARG A 234 4.03 -12.12 -2.29
C ARG A 234 4.43 -11.14 -3.41
N VAL A 235 4.15 -11.47 -4.67
CA VAL A 235 4.53 -10.65 -5.83
C VAL A 235 3.72 -9.36 -5.86
N LEU A 236 2.41 -9.43 -5.54
CA LEU A 236 1.57 -8.25 -5.35
C LEU A 236 2.16 -7.36 -4.25
N GLY A 237 2.41 -7.94 -3.07
CA GLY A 237 2.96 -7.19 -1.95
C GLY A 237 4.33 -6.57 -2.25
N TYR A 238 5.20 -7.29 -2.95
CA TYR A 238 6.51 -6.79 -3.39
C TYR A 238 6.37 -5.63 -4.38
N CYS A 239 5.55 -5.77 -5.42
CA CYS A 239 5.34 -4.71 -6.40
C CYS A 239 4.75 -3.46 -5.76
N PHE A 240 3.73 -3.58 -4.90
CA PHE A 240 3.14 -2.43 -4.20
C PHE A 240 4.10 -1.80 -3.18
N HIS A 241 4.94 -2.60 -2.51
CA HIS A 241 6.02 -2.06 -1.69
C HIS A 241 7.05 -1.29 -2.53
N MET A 242 7.41 -1.80 -3.71
CA MET A 242 8.30 -1.10 -4.64
C MET A 242 7.68 0.19 -5.17
N LEU A 243 6.38 0.21 -5.47
CA LEU A 243 5.64 1.42 -5.81
C LEU A 243 5.82 2.47 -4.72
N LYS A 244 5.47 2.13 -3.46
CA LYS A 244 5.65 3.02 -2.30
C LYS A 244 7.08 3.57 -2.20
N ASN A 245 8.09 2.69 -2.28
CA ASN A 245 9.49 3.12 -2.23
C ASN A 245 9.87 4.05 -3.39
N HIS A 246 9.40 3.79 -4.61
CA HIS A 246 9.68 4.67 -5.75
C HIS A 246 9.16 6.09 -5.48
N PHE A 247 7.97 6.21 -4.90
CA PHE A 247 7.40 7.52 -4.53
C PHE A 247 8.12 8.16 -3.34
N GLU A 248 8.62 7.39 -2.39
CA GLU A 248 9.42 7.91 -1.27
C GLU A 248 10.81 8.38 -1.69
N VAL A 249 11.49 7.69 -2.62
CA VAL A 249 12.78 8.13 -3.18
C VAL A 249 12.65 9.46 -3.90
N MET A 250 11.47 9.74 -4.46
CA MET A 250 11.19 11.06 -5.03
C MET A 250 11.16 12.16 -3.96
N ASN A 251 11.01 11.88 -2.65
CA ASN A 251 11.04 12.92 -1.60
C ASN A 251 12.42 13.54 -1.30
N LEU A 252 13.49 13.14 -2.01
CA LEU A 252 14.88 13.67 -2.01
C LEU A 252 15.44 14.34 -0.73
N SER A 253 15.12 13.83 0.46
CA SER A 253 16.03 13.94 1.61
C SER A 253 16.98 12.74 1.71
N GLN A 254 16.75 11.69 0.92
CA GLN A 254 17.56 10.48 0.91
C GLN A 254 17.79 9.99 -0.52
N GLN A 255 19.02 10.16 -1.04
CA GLN A 255 19.43 9.39 -2.22
C GLN A 255 19.52 7.92 -1.84
N VAL A 256 18.89 7.05 -2.62
CA VAL A 256 19.20 5.62 -2.62
C VAL A 256 20.54 5.46 -3.31
N ASN A 257 21.60 5.20 -2.54
CA ASN A 257 22.87 4.78 -3.11
C ASN A 257 22.75 3.32 -3.56
N PRO A 258 22.79 3.00 -4.86
CA PRO A 258 22.73 1.62 -5.34
C PRO A 258 23.93 0.76 -4.87
N HIS A 259 25.00 1.37 -4.37
CA HIS A 259 26.17 0.68 -3.82
C HIS A 259 26.02 0.29 -2.34
N GLY A 260 24.94 0.70 -1.66
CA GLY A 260 24.66 0.36 -0.26
C GLY A 260 24.10 -1.06 -0.03
N TYR A 261 24.21 -1.95 -1.03
CA TYR A 261 23.66 -3.31 -0.99
C TYR A 261 24.45 -4.19 -0.01
N ILE A 262 24.24 -4.00 1.29
CA ILE A 262 24.70 -4.93 2.33
C ILE A 262 23.55 -5.89 2.62
N LYS A 263 23.79 -7.18 2.37
CA LYS A 263 22.87 -8.32 2.60
C LYS A 263 21.94 -8.12 3.81
N GLY A 264 20.63 -8.22 3.58
CA GLY A 264 19.68 -8.69 4.60
C GLY A 264 18.87 -7.65 5.37
N GLN A 265 18.94 -6.36 5.03
CA GLN A 265 18.02 -5.35 5.56
C GLN A 265 17.23 -4.72 4.41
N PHE A 266 15.90 -4.87 4.42
CA PHE A 266 14.98 -4.10 3.57
C PHE A 266 14.90 -2.66 4.08
N GLY A 267 16.03 -1.96 4.06
CA GLY A 267 16.16 -0.57 4.47
C GLY A 267 17.21 0.08 3.60
N PHE A 268 16.79 0.78 2.56
CA PHE A 268 17.66 1.60 1.73
C PHE A 268 18.04 2.88 2.48
N HIS A 269 18.83 2.77 3.55
CA HIS A 269 19.30 3.91 4.33
C HIS A 269 20.79 3.73 4.61
N HIS A 270 21.63 4.57 3.99
CA HIS A 270 22.98 4.81 4.48
C HIS A 270 23.09 6.29 4.87
N PRO A 271 23.64 6.62 6.05
CA PRO A 271 24.03 7.99 6.35
C PRO A 271 25.25 8.36 5.49
N GLY A 272 25.14 9.43 4.71
CA GLY A 272 26.27 10.22 4.23
C GLY A 272 27.04 9.70 3.01
N THR A 273 27.08 10.50 1.95
CA THR A 273 28.31 11.06 1.33
C THR A 273 28.06 11.70 -0.05
N PHE A 274 26.89 11.49 -0.66
CA PHE A 274 26.51 12.23 -1.85
C PHE A 274 25.63 13.41 -1.45
N LYS A 275 26.04 14.64 -1.83
CA LYS A 275 25.15 15.79 -1.77
C LYS A 275 23.90 15.41 -2.58
N PRO A 276 22.69 15.53 -2.03
CA PRO A 276 21.50 15.36 -2.84
C PRO A 276 21.66 16.24 -4.09
N ILE A 277 21.29 15.72 -5.26
CA ILE A 277 20.97 16.60 -6.39
C ILE A 277 19.84 17.44 -5.84
N GLY A 278 20.17 18.63 -5.33
CA GLY A 278 19.20 19.48 -4.68
C GLY A 278 18.09 19.71 -5.69
N TYR A 279 16.85 19.39 -5.30
CA TYR A 279 15.67 19.77 -6.07
C TYR A 279 15.66 21.26 -6.43
N ALA A 280 16.48 22.08 -5.77
CA ALA A 280 16.77 23.45 -6.14
C ALA A 280 17.15 23.67 -7.62
N ASN A 281 17.59 22.64 -8.37
CA ASN A 281 17.95 22.76 -9.79
C ASN A 281 17.23 21.77 -10.73
N ILE A 282 16.20 21.06 -10.28
CA ILE A 282 15.43 20.19 -11.18
C ILE A 282 14.40 21.05 -11.92
N ASP A 283 14.57 21.13 -13.23
CA ASP A 283 13.67 21.83 -14.16
C ASP A 283 12.21 21.38 -13.92
N TYR A 284 11.28 22.33 -13.95
CA TYR A 284 9.83 22.10 -13.88
C TYR A 284 9.38 20.99 -14.86
N GLN A 285 10.02 20.90 -16.03
CA GLN A 285 9.74 19.86 -17.03
C GLN A 285 10.09 18.44 -16.54
N PHE A 286 11.16 18.31 -15.77
CA PHE A 286 11.56 17.04 -15.18
C PHE A 286 10.58 16.65 -14.07
N HIS A 287 10.14 17.62 -13.26
CA HIS A 287 9.08 17.39 -12.27
C HIS A 287 7.79 16.85 -12.88
N TYR A 288 7.30 17.46 -13.96
CA TYR A 288 6.11 17.00 -14.68
C TYR A 288 6.28 15.58 -15.21
N TRP A 289 7.39 15.29 -15.91
CA TRP A 289 7.64 13.94 -16.44
C TRP A 289 7.70 12.88 -15.34
N PHE A 290 8.37 13.15 -14.21
CA PHE A 290 8.47 12.21 -13.09
C PHE A 290 7.11 11.95 -12.43
N ASN A 291 6.34 13.01 -12.22
CA ASN A 291 5.10 12.92 -11.47
C ASN A 291 3.97 12.30 -12.29
N GLU A 292 3.86 12.64 -13.58
CA GLU A 292 2.74 12.21 -14.43
C GLU A 292 3.06 10.96 -15.23
N ILE A 293 4.17 10.97 -15.96
CA ILE A 293 4.49 9.91 -16.93
C ILE A 293 5.12 8.73 -16.19
N TYR A 294 6.16 8.98 -15.40
CA TYR A 294 6.90 7.93 -14.73
C TYR A 294 6.04 7.18 -13.69
N THR A 295 5.22 7.88 -12.91
CA THR A 295 4.29 7.26 -11.96
C THR A 295 3.32 6.30 -12.64
N GLY A 296 2.64 6.74 -13.70
CA GLY A 296 1.71 5.91 -14.45
C GLY A 296 2.40 4.69 -15.06
N GLU A 297 3.60 4.87 -15.61
CA GLU A 297 4.39 3.79 -16.19
C GLU A 297 4.86 2.76 -15.14
N ILE A 298 5.24 3.21 -13.95
CA ILE A 298 5.67 2.33 -12.85
C ILE A 298 4.48 1.54 -12.27
N ILE A 299 3.30 2.16 -12.15
CA ILE A 299 2.05 1.48 -11.80
C ILE A 299 1.71 0.42 -12.86
N ARG A 300 1.70 0.80 -14.15
CA ARG A 300 1.40 -0.08 -15.28
C ARG A 300 2.37 -1.26 -15.34
N ALA A 301 3.68 -1.00 -15.18
CA ALA A 301 4.71 -2.03 -15.18
C ALA A 301 4.56 -3.00 -14.00
N SER A 302 4.20 -2.49 -12.82
CA SER A 302 3.94 -3.29 -11.62
C SER A 302 2.76 -4.25 -11.83
N GLN A 303 1.63 -3.73 -12.29
CA GLN A 303 0.45 -4.57 -12.57
C GLN A 303 0.73 -5.61 -13.65
N LYS A 304 1.42 -5.21 -14.72
CA LYS A 304 1.86 -6.14 -15.78
C LYS A 304 2.76 -7.25 -15.23
N SER A 305 3.73 -6.90 -14.38
CA SER A 305 4.65 -7.88 -13.80
C SER A 305 3.94 -8.90 -12.92
N ILE A 306 2.97 -8.45 -12.11
CA ILE A 306 2.10 -9.32 -11.31
C ILE A 306 1.30 -10.26 -12.21
N GLU A 307 0.64 -9.72 -13.24
CA GLU A 307 -0.19 -10.53 -14.15
C GLU A 307 0.64 -11.55 -14.93
N ASP A 308 1.79 -11.16 -15.49
CA ASP A 308 2.68 -12.06 -16.21
C ASP A 308 3.15 -13.22 -15.32
N PHE A 309 3.48 -12.93 -14.07
CA PHE A 309 3.87 -13.95 -13.09
C PHE A 309 2.74 -14.95 -12.85
N TYR A 310 1.54 -14.46 -12.50
CA TYR A 310 0.42 -15.34 -12.18
C TYR A 310 -0.15 -16.06 -13.40
N ARG A 311 -0.10 -15.47 -14.59
CA ARG A 311 -0.44 -16.16 -15.85
C ARG A 311 0.53 -17.30 -16.14
N ARG A 312 1.82 -17.14 -15.83
CA ARG A 312 2.79 -18.24 -15.94
C ARG A 312 2.49 -19.37 -14.97
N ILE A 313 2.15 -19.06 -13.72
CA ILE A 313 1.72 -20.08 -12.74
C ILE A 313 0.42 -20.75 -13.18
N ALA A 314 -0.55 -19.99 -13.67
CA ALA A 314 -1.84 -20.52 -14.14
C ALA A 314 -1.63 -21.50 -15.31
N SER A 315 -0.73 -21.18 -16.24
CA SER A 315 -0.35 -22.08 -17.33
C SER A 315 0.28 -23.38 -16.82
N LEU A 316 1.21 -23.30 -15.86
CA LEU A 316 1.84 -24.48 -15.25
C LEU A 316 0.87 -25.35 -14.44
N GLN A 317 -0.19 -24.76 -13.91
CA GLN A 317 -1.25 -25.45 -13.16
C GLN A 317 -2.45 -25.83 -14.03
N GLU A 318 -2.38 -25.60 -15.35
CA GLU A 318 -3.47 -25.85 -16.31
C GLU A 318 -4.79 -25.10 -15.99
N LYS A 319 -4.70 -23.98 -15.27
CA LYS A 319 -5.84 -23.11 -14.88
C LYS A 319 -6.10 -22.03 -15.92
N LYS A 320 -6.56 -22.44 -17.10
CA LYS A 320 -6.82 -21.53 -18.24
C LYS A 320 -7.91 -20.50 -17.95
N GLU A 321 -8.91 -20.89 -17.15
CA GLU A 321 -10.05 -20.05 -16.75
C GLU A 321 -9.79 -19.23 -15.47
N ALA A 322 -8.52 -19.08 -15.07
CA ALA A 322 -8.17 -18.26 -13.91
C ALA A 322 -8.60 -16.80 -14.13
N ILE A 323 -9.37 -16.29 -13.17
CA ILE A 323 -9.77 -14.88 -13.09
C ILE A 323 -9.25 -14.22 -11.81
N PHE A 324 -8.91 -15.01 -10.79
CA PHE A 324 -8.29 -14.54 -9.56
C PHE A 324 -6.88 -15.11 -9.40
N PHE A 325 -5.97 -14.32 -8.83
CA PHE A 325 -4.80 -14.84 -8.13
C PHE A 325 -4.92 -14.53 -6.63
N ALA A 326 -4.50 -15.45 -5.76
CA ALA A 326 -4.63 -15.25 -4.30
C ALA A 326 -3.29 -15.00 -3.61
N GLU A 327 -3.24 -14.01 -2.71
CA GLU A 327 -2.10 -13.74 -1.85
C GLU A 327 -2.52 -13.46 -0.41
N LYS A 328 -1.68 -13.89 0.54
CA LYS A 328 -1.81 -13.48 1.94
C LYS A 328 -1.31 -12.05 2.10
N THR A 329 -2.11 -11.20 2.73
CA THR A 329 -1.78 -9.79 2.98
C THR A 329 -1.80 -9.49 4.47
N PHE A 330 -0.88 -8.63 4.91
CA PHE A 330 -0.94 -8.06 6.26
C PHE A 330 -2.01 -6.96 6.30
N PRO A 331 -2.62 -6.69 7.48
CA PRO A 331 -3.57 -5.60 7.63
C PRO A 331 -2.94 -4.23 7.32
N ALA A 332 -3.78 -3.31 6.86
CA ALA A 332 -3.55 -1.88 6.62
C ALA A 332 -2.85 -1.43 5.31
N GLU A 333 -1.62 -1.86 5.02
CA GLU A 333 -0.78 -1.08 4.08
C GLU A 333 -1.09 -1.30 2.59
N ILE A 334 -1.17 -2.56 2.17
CA ILE A 334 -1.31 -2.91 0.75
C ILE A 334 -2.78 -2.92 0.28
N PRO A 335 -3.76 -3.46 1.04
CA PRO A 335 -5.12 -3.61 0.53
C PRO A 335 -5.79 -2.33 0.00
N PRO A 336 -5.67 -1.15 0.64
CA PRO A 336 -6.28 0.08 0.11
C PRO A 336 -5.76 0.45 -1.28
N GLN A 337 -4.46 0.30 -1.52
CA GLN A 337 -3.84 0.57 -2.81
C GLN A 337 -4.31 -0.44 -3.88
N VAL A 338 -4.48 -1.70 -3.48
CA VAL A 338 -4.97 -2.76 -4.37
C VAL A 338 -6.41 -2.50 -4.78
N TRP A 339 -7.29 -2.15 -3.83
CA TRP A 339 -8.69 -1.81 -4.13
C TRP A 339 -8.83 -0.64 -5.11
N GLU A 340 -7.92 0.32 -5.03
CA GLU A 340 -7.91 1.47 -5.94
C GLU A 340 -7.47 1.09 -7.36
N LEU A 341 -6.39 0.30 -7.51
CA LEU A 341 -5.87 -0.10 -8.83
C LEU A 341 -6.56 -1.33 -9.44
N TYR A 342 -7.27 -2.13 -8.64
CA TYR A 342 -8.02 -3.31 -9.04
C TYR A 342 -9.46 -3.22 -8.52
N PRO A 343 -10.37 -2.51 -9.22
CA PRO A 343 -11.74 -2.30 -8.75
C PRO A 343 -12.57 -3.58 -8.60
N LYS A 344 -12.12 -4.70 -9.20
CA LYS A 344 -12.75 -6.03 -9.09
C LYS A 344 -11.98 -6.98 -8.17
N ALA A 345 -11.05 -6.46 -7.37
CA ALA A 345 -10.39 -7.22 -6.32
C ALA A 345 -11.42 -7.81 -5.34
N LYS A 346 -10.99 -8.84 -4.61
CA LYS A 346 -11.75 -9.42 -3.50
C LYS A 346 -10.86 -9.53 -2.29
N GLU A 347 -11.42 -9.34 -1.11
CA GLU A 347 -10.71 -9.47 0.17
C GLU A 347 -11.48 -10.43 1.09
N ILE A 348 -10.75 -11.35 1.72
CA ILE A 348 -11.24 -12.22 2.79
C ILE A 348 -10.44 -11.89 4.05
N PHE A 349 -11.13 -11.42 5.09
CA PHE A 349 -10.59 -11.27 6.43
C PHE A 349 -10.67 -12.62 7.14
N LEU A 350 -9.53 -13.28 7.34
CA LEU A 350 -9.51 -14.52 8.11
C LEU A 350 -9.17 -14.20 9.57
N VAL A 351 -10.11 -14.49 10.46
CA VAL A 351 -9.96 -14.35 11.91
C VAL A 351 -9.99 -15.71 12.59
N ARG A 352 -9.34 -15.78 13.74
CA ARG A 352 -9.33 -16.93 14.65
C ARG A 352 -9.39 -16.36 16.06
N ASP A 353 -9.93 -17.10 17.01
CA ASP A 353 -9.86 -16.77 18.42
C ASP A 353 -8.40 -16.45 18.79
N PHE A 354 -8.13 -15.19 19.17
CA PHE A 354 -6.77 -14.74 19.44
C PHE A 354 -6.13 -15.49 20.61
N ARG A 355 -6.92 -16.10 21.50
CA ARG A 355 -6.43 -16.96 22.57
C ARG A 355 -5.83 -18.25 22.00
N ASP A 356 -6.46 -18.85 20.99
CA ASP A 356 -5.88 -20.00 20.26
C ASP A 356 -4.68 -19.60 19.39
N VAL A 357 -4.65 -18.35 18.90
CA VAL A 357 -3.47 -17.80 18.22
C VAL A 357 -2.26 -17.77 19.17
N VAL A 358 -2.44 -17.37 20.45
CA VAL A 358 -1.36 -17.43 21.46
C VAL A 358 -0.83 -18.85 21.60
N CYS A 359 -1.70 -19.84 21.83
CA CYS A 359 -1.29 -21.25 21.93
C CYS A 359 -0.50 -21.69 20.70
N SER A 360 -0.97 -21.34 19.51
CA SER A 360 -0.34 -21.70 18.24
C SER A 360 1.06 -21.08 18.09
N VAL A 361 1.23 -19.80 18.44
CA VAL A 361 2.53 -19.12 18.38
C VAL A 361 3.51 -19.71 19.39
N LEU A 362 3.09 -19.89 20.64
CA LEU A 362 3.95 -20.44 21.69
C LEU A 362 4.38 -21.88 21.37
N SER A 363 3.44 -22.73 20.92
CA SER A 363 3.73 -24.10 20.50
C SER A 363 4.65 -24.14 19.27
N PHE A 364 4.41 -23.31 18.26
CA PHE A 364 5.25 -23.23 17.07
C PHE A 364 6.69 -22.84 17.40
N ASN A 365 6.86 -21.77 18.20
CA ASN A 365 8.18 -21.26 18.56
C ASN A 365 8.96 -22.28 19.41
N ARG A 366 8.29 -22.97 20.35
CA ARG A 366 8.90 -24.07 21.12
C ARG A 366 9.34 -25.22 20.20
N LYS A 367 8.49 -25.65 19.26
CA LYS A 367 8.77 -26.76 18.34
C LYS A 367 9.90 -26.45 17.35
N ARG A 368 10.09 -25.18 16.98
CA ARG A 368 11.06 -24.74 15.98
C ARG A 368 12.33 -24.15 16.57
N GLU A 369 12.39 -23.98 17.89
CA GLU A 369 13.54 -23.43 18.62
C GLU A 369 13.97 -22.01 18.17
N PHE A 370 13.05 -21.24 17.59
CA PHE A 370 13.22 -19.81 17.31
C PHE A 370 11.92 -19.04 17.55
N THR A 371 12.04 -17.72 17.71
CA THR A 371 10.90 -16.83 17.94
C THR A 371 10.47 -16.14 16.65
N ASP A 372 9.16 -16.16 16.38
CA ASP A 372 8.53 -15.50 15.22
C ASP A 372 7.15 -14.94 15.61
N PHE A 373 6.44 -14.37 14.64
CA PHE A 373 5.10 -13.78 14.79
C PHE A 373 5.04 -12.62 15.78
N GLY A 374 6.13 -11.86 15.89
CA GLY A 374 6.28 -10.72 16.79
C GLY A 374 6.77 -11.10 18.19
N ARG A 375 6.87 -12.39 18.53
CA ARG A 375 7.38 -12.86 19.83
C ARG A 375 8.85 -12.50 20.04
N GLN A 376 9.63 -12.36 18.97
CA GLN A 376 11.03 -11.95 18.98
C GLN A 376 11.24 -10.50 19.45
N CYS A 377 10.20 -9.67 19.40
CA CYS A 377 10.25 -8.25 19.75
C CYS A 377 10.03 -7.97 21.25
N VAL A 378 9.80 -9.00 22.05
CA VAL A 378 9.40 -8.90 23.47
C VAL A 378 10.03 -10.02 24.30
N LYS A 379 10.09 -9.83 25.62
CA LYS A 379 10.83 -10.75 26.49
C LYS A 379 9.95 -11.85 27.09
N SER A 380 8.66 -11.58 27.29
CA SER A 380 7.74 -12.50 27.96
C SER A 380 6.46 -12.75 27.16
N ASP A 381 5.70 -13.76 27.57
CA ASP A 381 4.42 -14.10 26.93
C ASP A 381 3.35 -13.04 27.28
N GLU A 382 3.45 -12.43 28.46
CA GLU A 382 2.59 -11.31 28.87
C GLU A 382 2.83 -10.07 28.00
N GLU A 383 4.09 -9.72 27.72
CA GLU A 383 4.42 -8.64 26.79
C GLU A 383 3.98 -8.96 25.36
N TYR A 384 4.07 -10.23 24.95
CA TYR A 384 3.56 -10.66 23.66
C TYR A 384 2.06 -10.40 23.52
N ILE A 385 1.27 -10.84 24.50
CA ILE A 385 -0.20 -10.67 24.51
C ILE A 385 -0.55 -9.18 24.59
N SER A 386 -0.05 -8.47 25.60
CA SER A 386 -0.45 -7.09 25.93
C SER A 386 0.06 -6.04 24.94
N LYS A 387 1.15 -6.31 24.21
CA LYS A 387 1.75 -5.36 23.26
C LYS A 387 1.65 -5.85 21.81
N GLN A 388 2.32 -6.95 21.45
CA GLN A 388 2.53 -7.33 20.05
C GLN A 388 1.28 -7.92 19.40
N LEU A 389 0.64 -8.89 20.06
CA LEU A 389 -0.60 -9.49 19.60
C LEU A 389 -1.72 -8.46 19.64
N LYS A 390 -1.88 -7.71 20.74
CA LYS A 390 -2.85 -6.62 20.84
C LYS A 390 -2.71 -5.62 19.70
N LYS A 391 -1.49 -5.14 19.41
CA LYS A 391 -1.23 -4.24 18.28
C LYS A 391 -1.65 -4.86 16.94
N SER A 392 -1.33 -6.13 16.71
CA SER A 392 -1.69 -6.82 15.45
C SER A 392 -3.19 -7.04 15.32
N ALA A 393 -3.86 -7.40 16.41
CA ALA A 393 -5.30 -7.61 16.46
C ALA A 393 -6.08 -6.30 16.29
N LEU A 394 -5.63 -5.21 16.92
CA LEU A 394 -6.19 -3.86 16.73
C LEU A 394 -6.07 -3.40 15.27
N LYS A 395 -4.90 -3.60 14.65
CA LYS A 395 -4.72 -3.28 13.22
C LYS A 395 -5.65 -4.09 12.32
N LEU A 396 -5.85 -5.38 12.61
CA LEU A 396 -6.79 -6.23 11.88
C LEU A 396 -8.23 -5.73 12.05
N LEU A 397 -8.64 -5.37 13.27
CA LEU A 397 -9.97 -4.84 13.57
C LEU A 397 -10.23 -3.49 12.87
N GLN A 398 -9.29 -2.55 12.94
CA GLN A 398 -9.40 -1.27 12.25
C GLN A 398 -9.55 -1.47 10.75
N SER A 399 -8.69 -2.31 10.16
CA SER A 399 -8.77 -2.70 8.75
C SER A 399 -10.12 -3.34 8.38
N TRP A 400 -10.68 -4.18 9.24
CA TRP A 400 -12.00 -4.77 9.03
C TRP A 400 -13.08 -3.69 9.06
N LYS A 401 -13.10 -2.82 10.08
CA LYS A 401 -14.08 -1.72 10.19
C LYS A 401 -14.08 -0.80 8.97
N GLU A 402 -12.90 -0.54 8.39
CA GLU A 402 -12.74 0.30 7.20
C GLU A 402 -13.25 -0.35 5.89
N ARG A 403 -13.31 -1.69 5.84
CA ARG A 403 -13.55 -2.44 4.58
C ARG A 403 -14.64 -3.51 4.70
N ALA A 404 -15.38 -3.56 5.80
CA ALA A 404 -16.44 -4.52 6.05
C ALA A 404 -17.59 -4.44 5.04
N ASP A 405 -17.76 -3.29 4.40
CA ASP A 405 -18.76 -3.04 3.35
C ASP A 405 -18.48 -3.80 2.04
N ARG A 406 -17.23 -4.22 1.81
CA ARG A 406 -16.77 -4.79 0.54
C ARG A 406 -15.96 -6.08 0.66
N ALA A 407 -15.65 -6.51 1.89
CA ALA A 407 -14.84 -7.70 2.19
C ALA A 407 -15.64 -8.80 2.90
N TYR A 408 -15.18 -10.05 2.82
CA TYR A 408 -15.81 -11.19 3.48
C TYR A 408 -15.11 -11.56 4.78
N LEU A 409 -15.83 -11.62 5.90
CA LEU A 409 -15.30 -12.07 7.19
C LEU A 409 -15.41 -13.59 7.32
N LEU A 410 -14.27 -14.24 7.54
CA LEU A 410 -14.16 -15.68 7.69
C LEU A 410 -13.62 -16.03 9.08
N HIS A 411 -14.42 -16.77 9.85
CA HIS A 411 -13.98 -17.41 11.08
C HIS A 411 -13.30 -18.75 10.77
N TYR A 412 -12.06 -18.89 11.23
CA TYR A 412 -11.27 -20.10 11.09
C TYR A 412 -12.01 -21.33 11.65
N GLU A 413 -12.65 -21.18 12.81
CA GLU A 413 -13.31 -22.26 13.52
C GLU A 413 -14.50 -22.79 12.71
N ARG A 414 -15.29 -21.88 12.13
CA ARG A 414 -16.39 -22.22 11.23
C ARG A 414 -15.90 -22.96 9.99
N PHE A 415 -14.80 -22.50 9.40
CA PHE A 415 -14.18 -23.15 8.24
C PHE A 415 -13.68 -24.56 8.54
N ILE A 416 -13.17 -24.80 9.74
CA ILE A 416 -12.72 -26.13 10.15
C ILE A 416 -13.89 -27.05 10.51
N LEU A 417 -14.93 -26.53 11.14
CA LEU A 417 -16.11 -27.31 11.56
C LEU A 417 -17.01 -27.70 10.39
N ASP A 418 -17.23 -26.79 9.45
CA ASP A 418 -18.08 -27.01 8.27
C ASP A 418 -17.41 -26.46 7.00
N PRO A 419 -16.36 -27.14 6.50
CA PRO A 419 -15.60 -26.67 5.35
C PRO A 419 -16.43 -26.65 4.06
N GLU A 420 -17.44 -27.51 3.92
CA GLU A 420 -18.28 -27.57 2.72
C GLU A 420 -19.15 -26.32 2.59
N ARG A 421 -19.91 -26.00 3.64
CA ARG A 421 -20.77 -24.82 3.67
C ARG A 421 -19.96 -23.54 3.51
N VAL A 422 -18.86 -23.42 4.26
CA VAL A 422 -18.02 -22.22 4.23
C VAL A 422 -17.34 -22.05 2.86
N LEU A 423 -16.91 -23.14 2.22
CA LEU A 423 -16.36 -23.05 0.86
C LEU A 423 -17.40 -22.55 -0.13
N ARG A 424 -18.65 -23.04 -0.05
CA ARG A 424 -19.75 -22.56 -0.88
C ARG A 424 -19.95 -21.05 -0.73
N GLU A 425 -20.04 -20.55 0.50
CA GLU A 425 -20.22 -19.12 0.79
C GLU A 425 -19.06 -18.26 0.28
N ILE A 426 -17.82 -18.74 0.42
CA ILE A 426 -16.64 -18.06 -0.13
C ILE A 426 -16.75 -17.99 -1.66
N LEU A 427 -17.05 -19.10 -2.34
CA LEU A 427 -17.15 -19.11 -3.80
C LEU A 427 -18.31 -18.24 -4.31
N GLU A 428 -19.44 -18.20 -3.60
CA GLU A 428 -20.56 -17.28 -3.89
C GLU A 428 -20.14 -15.82 -3.77
N TYR A 429 -19.45 -15.44 -2.69
CA TYR A 429 -18.89 -14.10 -2.52
C TYR A 429 -17.91 -13.71 -3.64
N LEU A 430 -17.11 -14.67 -4.11
CA LEU A 430 -16.19 -14.50 -5.23
C LEU A 430 -16.89 -14.49 -6.61
N GLY A 431 -18.17 -14.88 -6.68
CA GLY A 431 -18.90 -15.02 -7.94
C GLY A 431 -18.41 -16.18 -8.80
N LEU A 432 -17.97 -17.28 -8.15
CA LEU A 432 -17.43 -18.48 -8.78
C LEU A 432 -18.44 -19.63 -8.77
N ASP A 433 -18.15 -20.69 -9.53
CA ASP A 433 -19.00 -21.88 -9.61
C ASP A 433 -19.03 -22.63 -8.27
N THR A 434 -20.25 -22.82 -7.75
CA THR A 434 -20.54 -23.48 -6.47
C THR A 434 -21.21 -24.84 -6.66
N SER A 435 -21.14 -25.41 -7.86
CA SER A 435 -21.72 -26.71 -8.18
C SER A 435 -21.22 -27.80 -7.20
N PRO A 436 -22.08 -28.73 -6.79
CA PRO A 436 -21.70 -29.80 -5.86
C PRO A 436 -20.43 -30.56 -6.30
N SER A 437 -20.25 -30.76 -7.61
CA SER A 437 -19.07 -31.42 -8.18
C SER A 437 -17.77 -30.65 -7.95
N ILE A 438 -17.77 -29.31 -8.07
CA ILE A 438 -16.58 -28.49 -7.77
C ILE A 438 -16.25 -28.53 -6.29
N ILE A 439 -17.26 -28.37 -5.43
CA ILE A 439 -17.09 -28.41 -3.98
C ILE A 439 -16.50 -29.75 -3.54
N GLU A 440 -17.07 -30.87 -3.99
CA GLU A 440 -16.57 -32.21 -3.69
C GLU A 440 -15.14 -32.42 -4.20
N ALA A 441 -14.82 -31.94 -5.40
CA ALA A 441 -13.48 -32.04 -5.98
C ALA A 441 -12.44 -31.27 -5.15
N ILE A 442 -12.76 -30.05 -4.71
CA ILE A 442 -11.89 -29.24 -3.85
C ILE A 442 -11.67 -29.94 -2.51
N LEU A 443 -12.74 -30.37 -1.85
CA LEU A 443 -12.68 -31.05 -0.55
C LEU A 443 -11.82 -32.31 -0.64
N LYS A 444 -12.04 -33.15 -1.65
CA LYS A 444 -11.29 -34.39 -1.85
C LYS A 444 -9.79 -34.16 -2.00
N LYS A 445 -9.40 -33.14 -2.77
CA LYS A 445 -7.99 -32.80 -2.99
C LYS A 445 -7.36 -32.17 -1.74
N ALA A 446 -7.99 -31.15 -1.17
CA ALA A 446 -7.45 -30.41 -0.02
C ALA A 446 -7.38 -31.25 1.27
N LEU A 447 -8.30 -32.21 1.45
CA LEU A 447 -8.27 -33.17 2.56
C LEU A 447 -7.36 -34.38 2.29
N GLY A 448 -7.09 -34.68 1.01
CA GLY A 448 -6.19 -35.75 0.59
C GLY A 448 -4.69 -35.47 0.83
N TYR A 449 -4.28 -34.21 0.92
CA TYR A 449 -2.92 -33.80 1.28
C TYR A 449 -2.63 -34.04 2.78
N LYS A 450 -2.25 -35.27 3.13
CA LYS A 450 -1.83 -35.63 4.51
C LYS A 450 -0.46 -35.06 4.92
N ASP A 451 0.39 -34.68 3.97
CA ASP A 451 1.80 -34.36 4.25
C ASP A 451 2.08 -32.90 4.61
N THR A 452 1.33 -31.91 4.11
CA THR A 452 1.53 -30.48 4.49
C THR A 452 1.12 -30.19 5.94
N PHE A 453 0.14 -30.94 6.47
CA PHE A 453 -0.37 -30.75 7.83
C PHE A 453 0.69 -31.05 8.91
N LYS A 454 1.50 -32.12 8.73
CA LYS A 454 2.49 -32.56 9.75
C LYS A 454 3.60 -31.56 10.02
N VAL A 455 4.00 -30.78 9.02
CA VAL A 455 5.18 -29.90 9.13
C VAL A 455 4.84 -28.59 9.87
N HIS A 456 3.59 -28.13 9.84
CA HIS A 456 3.19 -26.79 10.32
C HIS A 456 2.03 -26.77 11.31
N SER A 457 1.30 -27.87 11.45
CA SER A 457 0.31 -27.99 12.50
C SER A 457 1.00 -28.04 13.86
N THR A 458 0.46 -27.26 14.79
CA THR A 458 0.79 -27.27 16.21
C THR A 458 -0.22 -28.08 17.02
N SER A 459 -1.19 -28.72 16.35
CA SER A 459 -2.19 -29.63 16.90
C SER A 459 -2.21 -30.95 16.11
N ASP A 460 -2.72 -32.01 16.73
CA ASP A 460 -2.76 -33.35 16.13
C ASP A 460 -3.82 -33.48 15.02
N SER A 461 -4.79 -32.55 14.99
CA SER A 461 -5.82 -32.44 13.96
C SER A 461 -6.30 -30.99 13.80
N PRO A 462 -6.97 -30.62 12.69
CA PRO A 462 -7.58 -29.29 12.55
C PRO A 462 -8.61 -29.00 13.65
N LEU A 463 -9.42 -29.99 14.04
CA LEU A 463 -10.44 -29.87 15.08
C LEU A 463 -9.83 -29.64 16.47
N SER A 464 -8.75 -30.35 16.81
CA SER A 464 -8.03 -30.13 18.07
C SER A 464 -7.31 -28.79 18.12
N SER A 465 -7.38 -27.98 17.07
CA SER A 465 -6.81 -26.63 17.07
C SER A 465 -7.77 -25.58 17.67
N ILE A 466 -9.06 -25.91 17.85
CA ILE A 466 -10.10 -25.00 18.33
C ILE A 466 -10.24 -25.14 19.85
N GLY A 467 -10.26 -24.02 20.57
CA GLY A 467 -10.49 -23.97 22.02
C GLY A 467 -9.34 -24.49 22.88
N ARG A 468 -8.14 -24.68 22.32
CA ARG A 468 -6.94 -25.17 23.03
C ARG A 468 -6.54 -24.26 24.17
N TRP A 469 -6.81 -22.97 24.04
CA TRP A 469 -6.45 -21.98 25.04
C TRP A 469 -7.01 -22.26 26.42
N LYS A 470 -8.13 -22.98 26.52
CA LYS A 470 -8.75 -23.37 27.79
C LYS A 470 -7.88 -24.34 28.59
N GLU A 471 -7.11 -25.17 27.89
CA GLU A 471 -6.28 -26.22 28.49
C GLU A 471 -4.79 -25.87 28.48
N GLU A 472 -4.31 -25.19 27.43
CA GLU A 472 -2.87 -24.92 27.23
C GLU A 472 -2.38 -23.62 27.86
N LEU A 473 -3.24 -22.62 28.07
CA LEU A 473 -2.84 -21.37 28.73
C LEU A 473 -3.03 -21.48 30.24
N SER A 474 -2.09 -20.95 31.02
CA SER A 474 -2.27 -20.82 32.46
C SER A 474 -3.42 -19.85 32.78
N PRO A 475 -4.07 -19.96 33.95
CA PRO A 475 -5.16 -19.07 34.35
C PRO A 475 -4.79 -17.58 34.27
N GLU A 476 -3.53 -17.24 34.54
CA GLU A 476 -3.01 -15.87 34.47
C GLU A 476 -2.97 -15.37 33.01
N LEU A 477 -2.51 -16.21 32.08
CA LEU A 477 -2.47 -15.87 30.65
C LEU A 477 -3.86 -15.83 30.03
N GLN A 478 -4.78 -16.69 30.46
CA GLN A 478 -6.19 -16.63 30.05
C GLN A 478 -6.82 -15.30 30.47
N SER A 479 -6.64 -14.92 31.74
CA SER A 479 -7.13 -13.65 32.29
C SER A 479 -6.51 -12.45 31.56
N LEU A 480 -5.21 -12.50 31.28
CA LEU A 480 -4.52 -11.45 30.53
C LEU A 480 -5.03 -11.33 29.09
N CYS A 481 -5.28 -12.45 28.40
CA CYS A 481 -5.87 -12.42 27.07
C CYS A 481 -7.24 -11.75 27.09
N ASN A 482 -8.13 -12.15 27.99
CA ASN A 482 -9.47 -11.57 28.12
C ASN A 482 -9.37 -10.07 28.44
N TYR A 483 -8.51 -9.68 29.37
CA TYR A 483 -8.31 -8.26 29.69
C TYR A 483 -7.71 -7.44 28.53
N ALA A 484 -6.67 -7.95 27.88
CA ALA A 484 -5.93 -7.19 26.87
C ALA A 484 -6.63 -7.15 25.50
N LEU A 485 -7.36 -8.21 25.15
CA LEU A 485 -7.95 -8.45 23.83
C LEU A 485 -9.49 -8.52 23.86
N GLY A 486 -10.14 -8.43 25.03
CA GLY A 486 -11.58 -8.67 25.22
C GLY A 486 -12.47 -7.87 24.27
N GLU A 487 -12.25 -6.56 24.16
CA GLU A 487 -12.98 -5.71 23.19
C GLU A 487 -12.81 -6.20 21.75
N ILE A 488 -11.59 -6.56 21.35
CA ILE A 488 -11.28 -6.99 19.99
C ILE A 488 -11.89 -8.38 19.70
N LEU A 489 -11.83 -9.27 20.69
CA LEU A 489 -12.46 -10.59 20.65
C LEU A 489 -13.97 -10.44 20.46
N HIS A 490 -14.59 -9.59 21.28
CA HIS A 490 -16.02 -9.30 21.22
C HIS A 490 -16.44 -8.73 19.85
N GLU A 491 -15.69 -7.77 19.30
CA GLU A 491 -15.97 -7.18 17.98
C GLU A 491 -15.87 -8.19 16.83
N PHE A 492 -15.06 -9.24 16.99
CA PHE A 492 -15.02 -10.39 16.08
C PHE A 492 -15.92 -11.55 16.55
N GLY A 493 -16.87 -11.32 17.45
CA GLY A 493 -17.86 -12.34 17.85
C GLY A 493 -17.34 -13.46 18.75
N TYR A 494 -16.18 -13.30 19.40
CA TYR A 494 -15.67 -14.21 20.42
C TYR A 494 -16.03 -13.68 21.82
N ALA A 495 -17.03 -14.28 22.48
CA ALA A 495 -17.48 -13.86 23.81
C ALA A 495 -16.49 -14.23 24.95
N GLU A 496 -16.55 -13.49 26.06
CA GLU A 496 -15.73 -13.70 27.28
C GLU A 496 -16.18 -14.94 28.08
N ASP A 497 -17.49 -15.20 28.16
CA ASP A 497 -18.08 -16.34 28.88
C ASP A 497 -18.82 -17.31 27.94
N ASN A 498 -18.07 -18.32 27.50
CA ASN A 498 -18.51 -19.63 27.00
C ASN A 498 -19.30 -19.81 25.69
N ASN A 499 -18.94 -20.97 25.11
CA ASN A 499 -19.54 -21.76 24.05
C ASN A 499 -19.53 -21.19 22.62
N TYR A 500 -18.83 -21.93 21.75
CA TYR A 500 -19.06 -22.02 20.30
C TYR A 500 -20.53 -22.30 19.90
N GLN A 501 -21.49 -22.30 20.85
CA GLN A 501 -22.93 -22.46 20.62
C GLN A 501 -23.54 -21.28 19.83
N LEU A 502 -22.99 -20.07 19.92
CA LEU A 502 -23.47 -18.95 19.10
C LEU A 502 -23.15 -19.14 17.61
N LEU A 503 -22.25 -20.06 17.23
CA LEU A 503 -22.02 -20.42 15.82
C LEU A 503 -22.98 -21.52 15.31
N GLU A 504 -23.71 -22.21 16.19
CA GLU A 504 -24.80 -23.11 15.79
C GLU A 504 -26.10 -22.34 15.48
N GLU A 505 -26.33 -21.18 16.10
CA GLU A 505 -27.58 -20.41 15.92
C GLU A 505 -27.63 -19.58 14.63
N TYR A 506 -26.50 -19.18 14.05
CA TYR A 506 -26.44 -18.65 12.67
C TYR A 506 -26.50 -19.77 11.59
N GLY A 507 -26.75 -21.01 12.03
CA GLY A 507 -26.92 -22.19 11.20
C GLY A 507 -28.34 -22.52 10.77
N LYS A 508 -29.35 -21.70 11.11
CA LYS A 508 -30.75 -21.89 10.69
C LYS A 508 -31.16 -20.98 9.53
#